data_AF-A0A5E5QTC5-F1
#
_entry.id   AF-A0A5E5QTC5-F1
#
_cell.length_a   1.000
_cell.length_b   1.000
_cell.length_c   1.000
_cell.angle_alpha   90.00
_cell.angle_beta   90.00
_cell.angle_gamma   90.00
#
_symmetry.space_group_name_H-M   'P 1'
#
loop_
_entity.id
_entity.type
_entity.pdbx_description
1 polymer ?
#
loop_
_entity_poly.entity_id
_entity_poly.type
_entity_poly.pdbx_seq_one_letter_code
_entity_poly.pdbx_strand_id
1 'polypeptide(L)'
;MELDLKKLKVEAGNTQEQYELLRRESLDLRDEFKAEYPASVCPVFLGRNPDKSLTPLFWRYSSIIKGKKGLRPQVSDFWALISQMNEPDRVRLAEFEINRMRINYQLSIVAYSILRLKQLIDDLSEWENNVRSM
;
A
#
# COMPACT_ATOMS: atom_id res chain seq x y z
N MET A 1 20.49 -14.22 -24.58
CA MET A 1 19.11 -14.32 -24.06
C MET A 1 18.28 -13.41 -24.95
N GLU A 2 17.42 -13.98 -25.78
CA GLU A 2 16.58 -13.20 -26.70
C GLU A 2 15.43 -12.58 -25.90
N LEU A 3 15.35 -11.25 -25.87
CA LEU A 3 14.26 -10.54 -25.22
C LEU A 3 13.03 -10.63 -26.12
N ASP A 4 11.98 -11.29 -25.63
CA ASP A 4 10.73 -11.48 -26.37
C ASP A 4 9.69 -10.47 -25.88
N LEU A 5 9.38 -9.48 -26.73
CA LEU A 5 8.43 -8.41 -26.43
C LEU A 5 7.05 -8.94 -26.04
N LYS A 6 6.61 -10.07 -26.63
CA LYS A 6 5.32 -10.68 -26.30
C LYS A 6 5.33 -11.24 -24.89
N LYS A 7 6.41 -11.92 -24.48
CA LYS A 7 6.57 -12.42 -23.10
C LYS A 7 6.61 -11.29 -22.08
N LEU A 8 7.34 -10.21 -22.37
CA LEU A 8 7.41 -9.04 -21.49
C LEU A 8 6.03 -8.38 -21.31
N LYS A 9 5.24 -8.26 -22.38
CA LYS A 9 3.87 -7.73 -22.29
C LYS A 9 2.95 -8.60 -21.43
N VAL A 10 3.07 -9.93 -21.52
CA VAL A 10 2.34 -10.86 -20.64
C VAL A 10 2.79 -10.69 -19.18
N GLU A 11 4.09 -10.61 -18.93
CA GLU A 11 4.65 -10.41 -17.59
C GLU A 11 4.18 -9.08 -16.96
N ALA A 12 4.17 -8.00 -17.74
CA ALA A 12 3.65 -6.71 -17.30
C ALA A 12 2.16 -6.79 -16.94
N GLY A 13 1.36 -7.52 -17.74
CA GLY A 13 -0.05 -7.80 -17.44
C GLY A 13 -0.24 -8.54 -16.12
N ASN A 14 0.45 -9.66 -15.94
CA ASN A 14 0.41 -10.45 -14.71
C ASN A 14 0.83 -9.63 -13.48
N THR A 15 1.88 -8.82 -13.63
CA THR A 15 2.37 -7.95 -12.55
C THR A 15 1.34 -6.87 -12.19
N GLN A 16 0.65 -6.32 -13.19
CA GLN A 16 -0.45 -5.37 -12.97
C GLN A 16 -1.64 -6.02 -12.25
N GLU A 17 -2.00 -7.26 -12.60
CA GLU A 17 -3.05 -8.02 -11.90
C GLU A 17 -2.68 -8.27 -10.44
N GLN A 18 -1.43 -8.66 -10.17
CA GLN A 18 -0.92 -8.84 -8.81
C GLN A 18 -1.01 -7.54 -7.99
N TYR A 19 -0.69 -6.40 -8.61
CA TYR A 19 -0.82 -5.10 -7.95
C TYR A 19 -2.26 -4.81 -7.53
N GLU A 20 -3.23 -5.03 -8.42
CA GLU A 20 -4.64 -4.79 -8.11
C GLU A 20 -5.18 -5.75 -7.04
N LEU A 21 -4.71 -7.01 -7.03
CA LEU A 21 -5.04 -7.96 -5.97
C LEU A 21 -4.54 -7.48 -4.60
N LEU A 22 -3.24 -7.18 -4.49
CA LEU A 22 -2.66 -6.67 -3.24
C LEU A 22 -3.30 -5.35 -2.80
N ARG A 23 -3.69 -4.51 -3.76
CA ARG A 23 -4.40 -3.26 -3.48
C ARG A 23 -5.77 -3.54 -2.88
N ARG A 24 -6.49 -4.54 -3.39
CA ARG A 24 -7.77 -5.00 -2.83
C ARG A 24 -7.59 -5.58 -1.43
N GLU A 25 -6.65 -6.50 -1.25
CA GLU A 25 -6.33 -7.09 0.06
C GLU A 25 -6.04 -6.02 1.12
N SER A 26 -5.31 -4.95 0.74
CA SER A 26 -5.09 -3.86 1.68
C SER A 26 -6.35 -3.08 2.03
N LEU A 27 -7.27 -2.91 1.08
CA LEU A 27 -8.55 -2.22 1.35
C LEU A 27 -9.44 -3.06 2.25
N ASP A 28 -9.45 -4.37 2.04
CA ASP A 28 -10.21 -5.33 2.83
C ASP A 28 -9.68 -5.38 4.26
N LEU A 29 -8.35 -5.52 4.45
CA LEU A 29 -7.70 -5.49 5.77
C LEU A 29 -8.08 -4.25 6.59
N ARG A 30 -8.25 -3.10 5.92
CA ARG A 30 -8.74 -1.88 6.58
C ARG A 30 -10.18 -2.01 7.02
N ASP A 31 -11.03 -2.42 6.10
CA ASP A 31 -12.45 -2.39 6.33
C ASP A 31 -12.82 -3.40 7.43
N GLU A 32 -12.14 -4.54 7.46
CA GLU A 32 -12.16 -5.50 8.58
C GLU A 32 -11.70 -4.84 9.89
N PHE A 33 -10.50 -4.23 9.92
CA PHE A 33 -10.00 -3.59 11.12
C PHE A 33 -10.92 -2.48 11.64
N LYS A 34 -11.53 -1.70 10.75
CA LYS A 34 -12.51 -0.65 11.11
C LYS A 34 -13.82 -1.22 11.67
N ALA A 35 -14.27 -2.35 11.15
CA ALA A 35 -15.52 -2.96 11.58
C ALA A 35 -15.40 -3.51 13.00
N GLU A 36 -14.25 -4.08 13.33
CA GLU A 36 -14.01 -4.75 14.61
C GLU A 36 -13.47 -3.81 15.70
N TYR A 37 -12.78 -2.74 15.33
CA TYR A 37 -12.11 -1.85 16.27
C TYR A 37 -12.97 -0.62 16.58
N PRO A 38 -13.63 -0.53 17.77
CA PRO A 38 -14.57 0.54 18.05
C PRO A 38 -13.87 1.89 18.21
N ALA A 39 -14.49 2.93 17.64
CA ALA A 39 -14.02 4.32 17.74
C ALA A 39 -13.93 4.86 19.18
N SER A 40 -14.54 4.17 20.15
CA SER A 40 -14.58 4.54 21.57
C SER A 40 -13.34 4.13 22.37
N VAL A 41 -12.54 3.15 21.91
CA VAL A 41 -11.37 2.62 22.65
C VAL A 41 -10.07 3.25 22.15
N CYS A 42 -9.93 3.41 20.83
CA CYS A 42 -8.89 4.25 20.26
C CYS A 42 -9.33 4.76 18.89
N PRO A 43 -9.45 6.08 18.71
CA PRO A 43 -9.84 6.61 17.42
C PRO A 43 -8.64 6.56 16.46
N VAL A 44 -8.47 5.44 15.76
CA VAL A 44 -7.53 5.31 14.64
C VAL A 44 -8.16 6.01 13.43
N PHE A 45 -7.95 7.32 13.30
CA PHE A 45 -8.45 8.05 12.13
C PHE A 45 -7.59 7.77 10.91
N LEU A 46 -8.16 7.06 9.95
CA LEU A 46 -7.51 6.75 8.67
C LEU A 46 -7.60 7.97 7.75
N GLY A 47 -6.55 8.79 7.76
CA GLY A 47 -6.40 9.90 6.82
C GLY A 47 -6.03 9.39 5.43
N ARG A 48 -6.72 9.88 4.38
CA ARG A 48 -6.23 9.79 2.99
C ARG A 48 -5.20 10.89 2.78
N ASN A 49 -3.98 10.55 2.33
CA ASN A 49 -3.11 11.54 1.72
C ASN A 49 -3.70 11.87 0.34
N PRO A 50 -3.99 13.14 0.00
CA PRO A 50 -4.56 13.51 -1.30
C PRO A 50 -3.59 13.28 -2.47
N ASP A 51 -2.30 13.09 -2.20
CA ASP A 51 -1.30 12.85 -3.24
C ASP A 51 -1.32 11.38 -3.69
N LYS A 52 -1.82 11.16 -4.90
CA LYS A 52 -2.44 9.90 -5.35
C LYS A 52 -1.55 8.95 -6.15
N SER A 53 -0.26 9.21 -6.37
CA SER A 53 0.42 8.54 -7.48
C SER A 53 1.45 7.44 -7.16
N LEU A 54 2.09 7.40 -5.98
CA LEU A 54 3.34 6.59 -5.88
C LEU A 54 3.60 5.84 -4.57
N THR A 55 2.66 5.76 -3.64
CA THR A 55 2.92 5.06 -2.37
C THR A 55 1.72 4.21 -1.97
N PRO A 56 1.93 2.89 -1.79
CA PRO A 56 0.90 2.00 -1.30
C PRO A 56 0.68 2.32 0.17
N LEU A 57 -0.33 3.18 0.35
CA LEU A 57 -1.06 3.43 1.58
C LEU A 57 -0.24 4.05 2.72
N PHE A 58 -0.33 5.38 2.77
CA PHE A 58 -0.10 6.12 4.00
C PHE A 58 -1.30 5.95 4.95
N TRP A 59 -1.41 4.78 5.58
CA TRP A 59 -2.23 4.62 6.77
C TRP A 59 -1.56 5.43 7.89
N ARG A 60 -2.23 6.46 8.39
CA ARG A 60 -1.72 7.24 9.52
C ARG A 60 -2.64 7.02 10.69
N TYR A 61 -2.06 6.68 11.84
CA TYR A 61 -2.71 6.98 13.11
C TYR A 61 -2.90 8.50 13.14
N SER A 62 -4.14 8.95 13.24
CA SER A 62 -4.45 10.34 13.56
C SER A 62 -5.23 10.29 14.86
N SER A 63 -4.90 11.17 15.80
CA SER A 63 -5.69 11.37 17.02
C SER A 63 -6.49 12.68 16.88
N ILE A 64 -7.67 12.77 17.50
CA ILE A 64 -8.28 14.07 17.76
C ILE A 64 -7.52 14.65 18.95
N ILE A 65 -6.60 15.56 18.70
CA ILE A 65 -6.09 16.47 19.73
C ILE A 65 -6.96 17.72 19.65
N LYS A 66 -7.80 17.96 20.67
CA LYS A 66 -8.59 19.19 20.83
C LYS A 66 -9.52 19.51 19.63
N GLY A 67 -10.24 18.53 19.10
CA GLY A 67 -11.26 18.74 18.05
C GLY A 67 -10.73 18.94 16.63
N LYS A 68 -9.42 18.87 16.38
CA LYS A 68 -8.83 18.96 15.03
C LYS A 68 -8.50 17.57 14.48
N LYS A 69 -9.11 17.18 13.36
CA LYS A 69 -8.79 15.95 12.61
C LYS A 69 -7.47 16.12 11.86
N GLY A 70 -6.59 15.11 11.92
CA GLY A 70 -5.42 15.01 11.02
C GLY A 70 -4.06 15.36 11.62
N LEU A 71 -3.93 15.54 12.94
CA LEU A 71 -2.61 15.69 13.56
C LEU A 71 -1.95 14.31 13.72
N ARG A 72 -0.67 14.21 13.33
CA ARG A 72 0.16 13.04 13.65
C ARG A 72 0.25 12.97 15.18
N PRO A 73 -0.20 11.87 15.83
CA PRO A 73 -0.01 11.72 17.26
C PRO A 73 1.50 11.79 17.53
N GLN A 74 1.88 12.45 18.62
CA GLN A 74 3.26 12.32 19.07
C GLN A 74 3.51 10.86 19.42
N VAL A 75 4.76 10.39 19.30
CA VAL A 75 5.13 9.01 19.64
C VAL A 75 4.68 8.68 21.08
N SER A 76 4.77 9.65 21.99
CA SER A 76 4.25 9.58 23.35
C SER A 76 2.74 9.33 23.43
N ASP A 77 1.94 10.02 22.62
CA ASP A 77 0.47 9.90 22.63
C ASP A 77 0.03 8.52 22.13
N PHE A 78 0.75 7.97 21.15
CA PHE A 78 0.51 6.62 20.64
C PHE A 78 0.82 5.56 21.70
N TRP A 79 1.97 5.66 22.37
CA TRP A 79 2.32 4.71 23.44
C TRP A 79 1.40 4.84 24.65
N ALA A 80 1.00 6.05 25.03
CA ALA A 80 0.03 6.27 26.10
C ALA A 80 -1.30 5.59 25.78
N LEU A 81 -1.74 5.67 24.53
CA LEU A 81 -2.97 5.03 24.07
C LEU A 81 -2.86 3.49 24.01
N ILE A 82 -1.74 2.94 23.53
CA ILE A 82 -1.49 1.49 23.58
C ILE A 82 -1.45 0.98 25.03
N SER A 83 -0.89 1.77 25.96
CA SER A 83 -0.78 1.37 27.37
C SER A 83 -2.13 1.22 28.08
N GLN A 84 -3.19 1.82 27.52
CA GLN A 84 -4.55 1.75 28.04
C GLN A 84 -5.37 0.59 27.45
N MET A 85 -4.84 -0.10 26.43
CA MET A 85 -5.53 -1.23 25.79
C MET A 85 -5.40 -2.51 26.62
N ASN A 86 -6.46 -3.33 26.60
CA ASN A 86 -6.36 -4.71 27.08
C ASN A 86 -5.43 -5.53 26.14
N GLU A 87 -5.00 -6.70 26.61
CA GLU A 87 -4.10 -7.56 25.84
C GLU A 87 -4.68 -8.01 24.48
N PRO A 88 -5.95 -8.49 24.38
CA PRO A 88 -6.55 -8.83 23.10
C PRO A 88 -6.54 -7.69 22.06
N ASP A 89 -6.80 -6.46 22.48
CA ASP A 89 -6.80 -5.29 21.59
C ASP A 89 -5.39 -4.94 21.10
N ARG A 90 -4.37 -5.12 21.95
CA ARG A 90 -2.96 -4.94 21.57
C ARG A 90 -2.50 -5.98 20.57
N VAL A 91 -2.87 -7.24 20.76
CA VAL A 91 -2.56 -8.33 19.82
C VAL A 91 -3.18 -8.05 18.46
N ARG A 92 -4.47 -7.71 18.41
CA ARG A 92 -5.16 -7.36 17.16
C ARG A 92 -4.54 -6.16 16.46
N LEU A 93 -4.18 -5.11 17.20
CA LEU A 93 -3.46 -3.96 16.64
C LEU A 93 -2.11 -4.36 16.03
N ALA A 94 -1.36 -5.22 16.72
CA ALA A 94 -0.07 -5.69 16.23
C ALA A 94 -0.21 -6.55 14.96
N GLU A 95 -1.19 -7.46 14.93
CA GLU A 95 -1.50 -8.29 13.75
C GLU A 95 -1.89 -7.43 12.55
N PHE A 96 -2.74 -6.43 12.77
CA PHE A 96 -3.10 -5.45 11.74
C PHE A 96 -1.86 -4.73 11.20
N GLU A 97 -0.99 -4.20 12.07
CA GLU A 97 0.21 -3.47 11.65
C GLU A 97 1.19 -4.35 10.87
N ILE A 98 1.40 -5.59 11.31
CA ILE A 98 2.26 -6.55 10.61
C ILE A 98 1.73 -6.84 9.21
N ASN A 99 0.43 -7.15 9.10
CA ASN A 99 -0.21 -7.44 7.81
C ASN A 99 -0.19 -6.22 6.88
N ARG A 100 -0.44 -5.03 7.42
CA ARG A 100 -0.37 -3.77 6.68
C ARG A 100 1.03 -3.51 6.15
N MET A 101 2.07 -3.68 6.97
CA MET A 101 3.47 -3.50 6.55
C MET A 101 3.85 -4.51 5.46
N ARG A 102 3.45 -5.77 5.60
CA ARG A 102 3.68 -6.82 4.61
C ARG A 102 3.08 -6.46 3.25
N ILE A 103 1.79 -6.12 3.22
CA ILE A 103 1.08 -5.79 1.98
C ILE A 103 1.68 -4.51 1.36
N ASN A 104 1.99 -3.49 2.15
CA ASN A 104 2.62 -2.26 1.66
C ASN A 104 4.00 -2.51 1.03
N TYR A 105 4.80 -3.38 1.65
CA TYR A 105 6.10 -3.77 1.11
C TYR A 105 5.95 -4.48 -0.25
N GLN A 106 5.04 -5.46 -0.32
CA GLN A 106 4.76 -6.19 -1.56
C GLN A 106 4.24 -5.26 -2.67
N LEU A 107 3.29 -4.37 -2.34
CA LEU A 107 2.79 -3.38 -3.28
C LEU A 107 3.90 -2.47 -3.80
N SER A 108 4.86 -2.08 -2.95
CA SER A 108 5.97 -1.21 -3.35
C SER A 108 6.89 -1.91 -4.35
N ILE A 109 7.17 -3.20 -4.12
CA ILE A 109 7.95 -4.01 -5.06
C ILE A 109 7.22 -4.13 -6.40
N VAL A 110 5.95 -4.54 -6.38
CA VAL A 110 5.18 -4.79 -7.60
C VAL A 110 4.98 -3.49 -8.39
N ALA A 111 4.66 -2.37 -7.74
CA ALA A 111 4.53 -1.06 -8.39
C ALA A 111 5.83 -0.66 -9.10
N TYR A 112 6.98 -0.90 -8.47
CA TYR A 112 8.27 -0.61 -9.06
C TYR A 112 8.58 -1.52 -10.25
N SER A 113 8.26 -2.81 -10.15
CA SER A 113 8.39 -3.76 -11.27
C SER A 113 7.54 -3.36 -12.47
N ILE A 114 6.30 -2.92 -12.27
CA ILE A 114 5.42 -2.44 -13.36
C ILE A 114 6.05 -1.27 -14.10
N LEU A 115 6.59 -0.29 -13.37
CA LEU A 115 7.23 0.89 -13.97
C LEU A 115 8.43 0.48 -14.84
N ARG A 116 9.29 -0.40 -14.32
CA ARG A 116 10.46 -0.91 -15.05
C ARG A 116 10.07 -1.72 -16.29
N LEU A 117 9.08 -2.62 -16.16
CA LEU A 117 8.62 -3.44 -17.28
C LEU A 117 8.00 -2.60 -18.38
N LYS A 118 7.19 -1.59 -18.04
CA LYS A 118 6.61 -0.65 -19.02
C LYS A 118 7.71 0.07 -19.79
N GLN A 119 8.68 0.67 -19.08
CA GLN A 119 9.80 1.36 -19.74
C GLN A 119 10.57 0.42 -20.68
N LEU A 120 10.89 -0.80 -20.24
CA LEU A 120 11.60 -1.78 -21.06
C LEU A 120 10.81 -2.19 -22.32
N ILE A 121 9.49 -2.36 -22.19
CA ILE A 121 8.61 -2.68 -23.31
C ILE A 121 8.57 -1.54 -24.31
N ASP A 122 8.49 -0.30 -23.83
CA ASP A 122 8.45 0.90 -24.68
C ASP A 122 9.77 1.04 -25.45
N ASP A 123 10.91 0.95 -24.77
CA ASP A 123 12.25 1.04 -25.37
C ASP A 123 12.47 -0.06 -26.42
N LEU A 124 12.09 -1.31 -26.13
CA LEU A 124 12.22 -2.43 -27.06
C LEU A 124 11.27 -2.30 -28.27
N SER A 125 10.04 -1.82 -28.05
CA SER A 125 9.08 -1.61 -29.13
C SER A 125 9.58 -0.53 -30.10
N GLU A 126 10.16 0.56 -29.57
CA GLU A 126 10.76 1.62 -30.37
C GLU A 126 11.96 1.09 -31.19
N TRP A 127 12.84 0.32 -30.55
CA TRP A 127 13.99 -0.29 -31.23
C TRP A 127 13.56 -1.24 -32.36
N GLU A 128 12.60 -2.14 -32.13
CA GLU A 128 12.09 -3.05 -33.16
C GLU A 128 11.48 -2.30 -34.36
N ASN A 129 10.76 -1.20 -34.10
CA ASN A 129 10.18 -0.37 -35.16
C ASN A 129 11.26 0.32 -35.99
N ASN A 130 12.28 0.90 -35.33
CA ASN A 130 13.38 1.57 -36.00
C ASN A 130 14.16 0.60 -36.89
N VAL A 131 14.48 -0.60 -36.40
CA VAL A 131 15.18 -1.64 -37.18
C VAL A 131 14.35 -2.11 -38.39
N ARG A 132 13.02 -2.25 -38.26
CA ARG A 132 12.15 -2.66 -39.36
C ARG A 132 11.91 -1.56 -40.40
N SER A 133 12.12 -0.30 -40.03
CA SER A 133 11.97 0.87 -40.91
C SER A 133 13.23 1.22 -41.70
N MET A 134 14.36 0.57 -41.40
CA MET A 134 15.61 0.61 -42.17
C MET A 134 15.65 -0.49 -43.23
#